data_AF-A0A1T4JUD0-F1
#
_entry.id   AF-A0A1T4JUD0-F1
#
_cell.length_a   1.000
_cell.length_b   1.000
_cell.length_c   1.000
_cell.angle_alpha   90.00
_cell.angle_beta   90.00
_cell.angle_gamma   90.00
#
_symmetry.space_group_name_H-M   'P 1'
#
loop_
_entity.id
_entity.type
_entity.pdbx_description
1 polymer ?
#
loop_
_entity_poly.entity_id
_entity_poly.type
_entity_poly.pdbx_seq_one_letter_code
_entity_poly.pdbx_strand_id
1 'polypeptide(L)'
;MSAVISPRVRPDHAEIVEVGEGFLARTFPPSRYHHREHLIMATYLLVRYPERDWRAELPDLIRRYNVASGGVNDDTRGYHHTMTMAFLTLVEGVLAGVGHEDVVSACNAVLTSVAAERNVLLRFWSRELLFSRDARLGWVEPDIGAIDPHTIDTPAIGAS
;
A
#
# COMPACT_ATOMS: atom_id res chain seq x y z
N MET A 1 -27.68 2.91 -0.94
CA MET A 1 -27.20 2.91 -2.35
C MET A 1 -25.83 2.25 -2.36
N SER A 2 -25.79 0.94 -2.65
CA SER A 2 -24.52 0.22 -2.82
C SER A 2 -23.82 0.77 -4.07
N ALA A 3 -22.65 1.37 -3.89
CA ALA A 3 -21.75 1.60 -5.00
C ALA A 3 -21.40 0.23 -5.57
N VAL A 4 -21.78 -0.01 -6.82
CA VAL A 4 -21.37 -1.18 -7.60
C VAL A 4 -19.85 -1.20 -7.59
N ILE A 5 -19.28 -2.16 -6.86
CA ILE A 5 -17.84 -2.43 -6.88
C ILE A 5 -17.54 -2.91 -8.30
N SER A 6 -16.95 -2.05 -9.11
CA SER A 6 -16.43 -2.44 -10.42
C SER A 6 -15.51 -3.65 -10.22
N PRO A 7 -15.67 -4.75 -10.98
CA PRO A 7 -14.79 -5.90 -10.85
C PRO A 7 -13.37 -5.40 -11.07
N ARG A 8 -12.52 -5.44 -10.03
CA ARG A 8 -11.15 -4.97 -10.12
C ARG A 8 -10.43 -5.85 -11.14
N VAL A 9 -10.22 -5.31 -12.34
CA VAL A 9 -9.43 -5.96 -13.38
C VAL A 9 -8.05 -6.24 -12.78
N ARG A 10 -7.64 -7.51 -12.85
CA ARG A 10 -6.31 -7.95 -12.45
C ARG A 10 -5.29 -7.15 -13.26
N PRO A 11 -4.33 -6.46 -12.62
CA PRO A 11 -3.34 -5.71 -13.37
C PRO A 11 -2.46 -6.67 -14.16
N ASP A 12 -2.15 -6.29 -15.40
CA ASP A 12 -1.15 -6.99 -16.19
C ASP A 12 0.26 -6.44 -15.90
N HIS A 13 1.28 -7.06 -16.48
CA HIS A 13 2.66 -6.65 -16.28
C HIS A 13 2.93 -5.21 -16.76
N ALA A 14 2.29 -4.76 -17.84
CA ALA A 14 2.53 -3.42 -18.40
C ALA A 14 1.97 -2.34 -17.46
N GLU A 15 0.77 -2.55 -16.93
CA GLU A 15 0.18 -1.67 -15.93
C GLU A 15 1.03 -1.61 -14.65
N ILE A 16 1.50 -2.77 -14.16
CA ILE A 16 2.35 -2.86 -12.96
C ILE A 16 3.65 -2.06 -13.15
N VAL A 17 4.31 -2.22 -14.31
CA VAL A 17 5.52 -1.47 -14.65
C VAL A 17 5.22 0.02 -14.79
N GLU A 18 4.12 0.40 -15.44
CA GLU A 18 3.71 1.81 -15.56
C GLU A 18 3.55 2.47 -14.19
N VAL A 19 2.88 1.80 -13.25
CA VAL A 19 2.67 2.31 -11.89
C VAL A 19 4.00 2.40 -11.13
N GLY A 20 4.79 1.32 -11.15
CA GLY A 20 6.04 1.22 -10.40
C GLY A 20 7.12 2.19 -10.89
N GLU A 21 7.48 2.10 -12.17
CA GLU A 21 8.49 2.96 -12.78
C GLU A 21 7.99 4.41 -12.90
N GLY A 22 6.71 4.61 -13.21
CA GLY A 22 6.11 5.94 -13.26
C GLY A 22 6.13 6.64 -11.90
N PHE A 23 5.94 5.90 -10.80
CA PHE A 23 6.11 6.45 -9.45
C PHE A 23 7.56 6.86 -9.19
N LEU A 24 8.53 5.98 -9.46
CA LEU A 24 9.96 6.26 -9.27
C LEU A 24 10.43 7.46 -10.11
N ALA A 25 9.97 7.55 -11.35
CA ALA A 25 10.25 8.65 -12.27
C ALA A 25 9.45 9.93 -11.95
N ARG A 26 8.42 9.84 -11.09
CA ARG A 26 7.46 10.92 -10.78
C ARG A 26 6.65 11.38 -11.99
N THR A 27 6.31 10.45 -12.87
CA THR A 27 5.53 10.67 -14.09
C THR A 27 4.16 10.01 -14.06
N PHE A 28 3.89 9.12 -13.09
CA PHE A 28 2.57 8.51 -12.96
C PHE A 28 1.51 9.59 -12.66
N PRO A 29 0.33 9.60 -13.31
CA PRO A 29 -0.64 10.67 -13.11
C PRO A 29 -1.25 10.68 -11.70
N PRO A 30 -1.24 11.80 -10.97
CA PRO A 30 -1.83 11.87 -9.62
C PRO A 30 -3.34 11.56 -9.61
N SER A 31 -4.05 11.85 -10.70
CA SER A 31 -5.47 11.52 -10.87
C SER A 31 -5.76 10.02 -11.00
N ARG A 32 -4.72 9.18 -11.19
CA ARG A 32 -4.81 7.72 -11.23
C ARG A 32 -4.20 7.07 -9.99
N TYR A 33 -3.53 7.83 -9.13
CA TYR A 33 -2.77 7.28 -8.00
C TYR A 33 -3.65 7.12 -6.77
N HIS A 34 -4.45 6.06 -6.76
CA HIS A 34 -5.42 5.78 -5.71
C HIS A 34 -4.98 4.56 -4.88
N HIS A 35 -5.83 4.12 -3.95
CA HIS A 35 -5.54 2.99 -3.05
C HIS A 35 -5.00 1.75 -3.78
N ARG A 36 -5.60 1.37 -4.91
CA ARG A 36 -5.17 0.21 -5.70
C ARG A 36 -3.75 0.41 -6.24
N GLU A 37 -3.45 1.59 -6.77
CA GLU A 37 -2.16 1.90 -7.37
C GLU A 37 -1.07 2.11 -6.29
N HIS A 38 -1.42 2.53 -5.07
CA HIS A 38 -0.51 2.50 -3.94
C HIS A 38 -0.07 1.07 -3.61
N LEU A 39 -0.99 0.09 -3.62
CA LEU A 39 -0.67 -1.31 -3.38
C LEU A 39 0.16 -1.92 -4.52
N ILE A 40 -0.18 -1.62 -5.78
CA ILE A 40 0.61 -2.05 -6.94
C ILE A 40 2.02 -1.48 -6.84
N MET A 41 2.17 -0.18 -6.56
CA MET A 41 3.46 0.48 -6.38
C MET A 41 4.27 -0.19 -5.26
N ALA A 42 3.70 -0.37 -4.06
CA ALA A 42 4.43 -0.97 -2.94
C ALA A 42 4.88 -2.40 -3.26
N THR A 43 3.99 -3.20 -3.86
CA THR A 43 4.29 -4.58 -4.27
C THR A 43 5.39 -4.62 -5.32
N TYR A 44 5.31 -3.76 -6.34
CA TYR A 44 6.31 -3.65 -7.39
C TYR A 44 7.70 -3.34 -6.81
N LEU A 45 7.79 -2.37 -5.90
CA LEU A 45 9.05 -1.99 -5.27
C LEU A 45 9.66 -3.12 -4.45
N LEU A 46 8.85 -3.78 -3.61
CA LEU A 46 9.29 -4.90 -2.77
C LEU A 46 9.75 -6.12 -3.59
N VAL A 47 9.12 -6.37 -4.74
CA VAL A 47 9.47 -7.49 -5.61
C VAL A 47 10.65 -7.18 -6.52
N ARG A 48 10.73 -5.97 -7.08
CA ARG A 48 11.76 -5.62 -8.07
C ARG A 48 13.09 -5.21 -7.47
N TYR A 49 13.08 -4.67 -6.26
CA TYR A 49 14.27 -4.20 -5.56
C TYR A 49 14.27 -4.71 -4.12
N PRO A 50 14.32 -6.04 -3.91
CA PRO A 50 14.23 -6.65 -2.59
C PRO A 50 15.41 -6.30 -1.67
N GLU A 51 16.52 -5.80 -2.21
CA GLU A 51 17.70 -5.37 -1.47
C GLU A 51 17.57 -3.99 -0.82
N ARG A 52 16.53 -3.23 -1.15
CA ARG A 52 16.33 -1.85 -0.67
C ARG A 52 15.55 -1.80 0.64
N ASP A 53 15.91 -0.84 1.49
CA ASP A 53 15.17 -0.56 2.72
C ASP A 53 14.00 0.39 2.40
N TRP A 54 12.88 -0.17 1.98
CA TRP A 54 11.70 0.61 1.63
C TRP A 54 11.06 1.33 2.82
N ARG A 55 11.29 0.88 4.06
CA ARG A 55 10.81 1.59 5.25
C ARG A 55 11.57 2.89 5.46
N ALA A 56 12.86 2.91 5.16
CA ALA A 56 13.68 4.11 5.17
C ALA A 56 13.47 5.01 3.93
N GLU A 57 13.35 4.41 2.74
CA GLU A 57 13.42 5.15 1.47
C GLU A 57 12.06 5.64 0.93
N LEU A 58 11.00 4.85 1.10
CA LEU A 58 9.68 5.15 0.55
C LEU A 58 9.07 6.47 1.07
N PRO A 59 9.22 6.85 2.36
CA PRO A 59 8.70 8.13 2.85
C PRO A 59 9.11 9.33 2.00
N ASP A 60 10.40 9.41 1.69
CA ASP A 60 10.96 10.52 0.93
C ASP A 60 10.58 10.46 -0.55
N LEU A 61 10.48 9.25 -1.12
CA LEU A 61 9.99 9.06 -2.49
C LEU A 61 8.55 9.54 -2.65
N ILE A 62 7.65 9.16 -1.74
CA ILE A 62 6.25 9.61 -1.79
C ILE A 62 6.18 11.13 -1.60
N ARG A 63 6.96 11.71 -0.68
CA ARG A 63 6.99 13.16 -0.50
C ARG A 63 7.42 13.88 -1.77
N ARG A 64 8.50 13.42 -2.43
CA ARG A 64 8.97 13.99 -3.70
C ARG A 64 7.97 13.83 -4.84
N TYR A 65 7.31 12.67 -4.93
CA TYR A 65 6.25 12.43 -5.90
C TYR A 65 5.08 13.39 -5.71
N ASN A 66 4.61 13.59 -4.47
CA ASN A 66 3.51 14.50 -4.16
C ASN A 66 3.84 15.94 -4.59
N VAL A 67 5.05 16.43 -4.30
CA VAL A 67 5.49 17.78 -4.70
C VAL A 67 5.60 17.90 -6.21
N ALA A 68 6.22 16.92 -6.88
CA ALA A 68 6.34 16.91 -8.34
C ALA A 68 4.98 16.89 -9.04
N SER A 69 3.96 16.31 -8.39
CA SER A 69 2.57 16.26 -8.88
C SER A 69 1.75 17.51 -8.56
N GLY A 70 2.36 18.58 -8.04
CA GLY A 70 1.68 19.82 -7.64
C GLY A 70 0.94 19.75 -6.30
N GLY A 71 1.13 18.66 -5.54
CA GLY A 71 0.61 18.49 -4.20
C GLY A 71 1.49 19.11 -3.11
N VAL A 72 1.01 19.04 -1.88
CA VAL A 72 1.72 19.50 -0.67
C VAL A 72 1.91 18.33 0.28
N ASN A 73 2.90 18.43 1.17
CA ASN A 73 3.04 17.56 2.33
C ASN A 73 3.00 18.46 3.57
N ASP A 74 1.85 18.53 4.22
CA ASP A 74 1.64 19.26 5.46
C ASP A 74 1.03 18.33 6.52
N ASP A 75 0.66 18.86 7.69
CA ASP A 75 0.09 18.06 8.78
C ASP A 75 -1.39 17.70 8.57
N THR A 76 -1.97 18.05 7.41
CA THR A 76 -3.35 17.73 7.02
C THR A 76 -3.44 16.99 5.67
N ARG A 77 -2.45 17.14 4.78
CA ARG A 77 -2.48 16.71 3.37
C ARG A 77 -1.16 16.08 2.93
N GLY A 78 -1.23 15.24 1.90
CA GLY A 78 -0.09 14.54 1.33
C GLY A 78 0.27 13.27 2.09
N TYR A 79 1.56 13.05 2.31
CA TYR A 79 2.09 11.84 2.93
C TYR A 79 1.54 11.60 4.34
N HIS A 80 1.26 10.33 4.65
CA HIS A 80 0.82 9.86 5.96
C HIS A 80 1.72 8.70 6.42
N HIS A 81 2.49 8.93 7.49
CA HIS A 81 3.55 8.02 7.90
C HIS A 81 3.03 6.69 8.41
N THR A 82 2.17 6.71 9.45
CA THR A 82 1.64 5.47 10.05
C THR A 82 0.91 4.64 9.00
N MET A 83 0.07 5.25 8.16
CA MET A 83 -0.63 4.51 7.10
C MET A 83 0.33 3.89 6.09
N THR A 84 1.37 4.62 5.66
CA THR A 84 2.35 4.08 4.70
C THR A 84 3.08 2.87 5.30
N MET A 85 3.59 3.01 6.53
CA MET A 85 4.32 1.92 7.20
C MET A 85 3.41 0.72 7.48
N ALA A 86 2.16 0.95 7.87
CA ALA A 86 1.19 -0.11 8.09
C ALA A 86 0.86 -0.87 6.80
N PHE A 87 0.64 -0.16 5.69
CA PHE A 87 0.40 -0.84 4.40
C PHE A 87 1.64 -1.59 3.90
N LEU A 88 2.86 -1.11 4.14
CA LEU A 88 4.07 -1.89 3.87
C LEU A 88 4.06 -3.21 4.66
N THR A 89 3.75 -3.17 5.97
CA THR A 89 3.60 -4.39 6.78
C THR A 89 2.57 -5.35 6.20
N LEU A 90 1.41 -4.84 5.74
CA LEU A 90 0.39 -5.70 5.14
C LEU A 90 0.85 -6.35 3.83
N VAL A 91 1.54 -5.59 2.97
CA VAL A 91 2.05 -6.10 1.69
C VAL A 91 3.15 -7.14 1.93
N GLU A 92 4.13 -6.85 2.79
CA GLU A 92 5.18 -7.79 3.18
C GLU A 92 4.59 -9.10 3.73
N GLY A 93 3.57 -9.01 4.57
CA GLY A 93 2.87 -10.18 5.10
C GLY A 93 2.25 -11.08 4.04
N VAL A 94 1.58 -10.49 3.05
CA VAL A 94 1.03 -11.24 1.90
C VAL A 94 2.16 -11.88 1.09
N LEU A 95 3.24 -11.12 0.81
CA LEU A 95 4.36 -11.61 0.00
C LEU A 95 5.14 -12.74 0.69
N ALA A 96 5.23 -12.74 2.02
CA ALA A 96 5.81 -13.85 2.77
C ALA A 96 5.08 -15.19 2.54
N GLY A 97 3.79 -15.17 2.23
CA GLY A 97 2.98 -16.36 1.95
C GLY A 97 3.01 -16.85 0.50
N VAL A 98 3.37 -16.00 -0.47
CA VAL A 98 3.32 -16.33 -1.92
C VAL A 98 4.67 -16.25 -2.63
N GLY A 99 5.70 -15.66 -2.01
CA GLY A 99 7.01 -15.43 -2.61
C GLY A 99 7.08 -14.18 -3.51
N HIS A 100 8.27 -13.94 -4.10
CA HIS A 100 8.60 -12.73 -4.86
C HIS A 100 8.94 -13.02 -6.35
N GLU A 101 8.71 -14.23 -6.85
CA GLU A 101 9.27 -14.64 -8.15
C GLU A 101 8.57 -13.99 -9.36
N ASP A 102 7.27 -13.70 -9.26
CA ASP A 102 6.49 -13.04 -10.30
C ASP A 102 5.71 -11.84 -9.76
N VAL A 103 6.01 -10.65 -10.28
CA VAL A 103 5.39 -9.39 -9.85
C VAL A 103 3.89 -9.36 -10.17
N VAL A 104 3.44 -10.01 -11.25
CA VAL A 104 2.02 -10.06 -11.62
C VAL A 104 1.24 -10.89 -10.60
N SER A 105 1.74 -12.07 -10.26
CA SER A 105 1.15 -12.95 -9.24
C SER A 105 1.18 -12.31 -7.86
N ALA A 106 2.29 -11.65 -7.49
CA ALA A 106 2.41 -10.89 -6.25
C ALA A 106 1.38 -9.76 -6.15
N CYS A 107 1.26 -8.90 -7.17
CA CYS A 107 0.26 -7.84 -7.20
C CYS A 107 -1.16 -8.41 -7.14
N ASN A 108 -1.44 -9.50 -7.85
CA ASN A 108 -2.72 -10.17 -7.79
C ASN A 108 -3.04 -10.68 -6.38
N ALA A 109 -2.09 -11.32 -5.71
CA ALA A 109 -2.26 -11.80 -4.34
C ALA A 109 -2.61 -10.65 -3.38
N VAL A 110 -1.82 -9.56 -3.42
CA VAL A 110 -2.05 -8.35 -2.59
C VAL A 110 -3.41 -7.70 -2.88
N LEU A 111 -3.80 -7.59 -4.15
CA LEU A 111 -5.07 -6.97 -4.52
C LEU A 111 -6.30 -7.85 -4.22
N THR A 112 -6.10 -9.14 -3.96
CA THR A 112 -7.16 -10.07 -3.50
C THR A 112 -7.14 -10.34 -2.00
N SER A 113 -6.15 -9.84 -1.27
CA SER A 113 -6.06 -9.99 0.19
C SER A 113 -6.82 -8.87 0.92
N VAL A 114 -6.90 -8.98 2.24
CA VAL A 114 -7.49 -7.94 3.10
C VAL A 114 -6.78 -6.59 3.00
N ALA A 115 -5.51 -6.53 2.54
CA ALA A 115 -4.80 -5.29 2.28
C ALA A 115 -5.50 -4.40 1.22
N ALA A 116 -6.29 -5.01 0.33
CA ALA A 116 -7.02 -4.32 -0.72
C ALA A 116 -8.25 -3.56 -0.21
N GLU A 117 -8.69 -3.81 1.02
CA GLU A 117 -9.80 -3.14 1.68
C GLU A 117 -9.39 -1.73 2.14
N ARG A 118 -10.17 -0.71 1.75
CA ARG A 118 -9.85 0.70 2.03
C ARG A 118 -9.71 1.03 3.53
N ASN A 119 -10.44 0.31 4.38
CA ASN A 119 -10.52 0.60 5.81
C ASN A 119 -9.85 -0.50 6.67
N VAL A 120 -9.03 -1.38 6.08
CA VAL A 120 -8.39 -2.49 6.81
C VAL A 120 -7.64 -2.03 8.06
N LEU A 121 -7.00 -0.85 8.01
CA LEU A 121 -6.24 -0.31 9.13
C LEU A 121 -7.13 0.03 10.35
N LEU A 122 -8.44 0.24 10.16
CA LEU A 122 -9.37 0.48 11.27
C LEU A 122 -9.70 -0.79 12.09
N ARG A 123 -9.15 -1.95 11.70
CA ARG A 123 -9.13 -3.16 12.54
C ARG A 123 -8.08 -3.08 13.65
N PHE A 124 -7.06 -2.23 13.48
CA PHE A 124 -5.89 -2.14 14.35
C PHE A 124 -5.81 -0.79 15.07
N TRP A 125 -6.20 0.30 14.40
CA TRP A 125 -6.27 1.64 14.99
C TRP A 125 -7.70 2.15 15.09
N SER A 126 -8.01 2.87 16.16
CA SER A 126 -9.18 3.73 16.24
C SER A 126 -9.10 4.82 15.18
N ARG A 127 -10.27 5.27 14.73
CA ARG A 127 -10.37 6.36 13.75
C ARG A 127 -9.71 7.64 14.27
N GLU A 128 -9.91 7.94 15.54
CA GLU A 128 -9.33 9.14 16.17
C GLU A 128 -7.80 9.10 16.12
N LEU A 129 -7.20 7.97 16.51
CA LEU A 129 -5.74 7.82 16.51
C LEU A 129 -5.17 7.80 15.09
N LEU A 130 -5.73 7.00 14.17
CA LEU A 130 -5.18 6.81 12.82
C LEU A 130 -5.16 8.09 11.99
N PHE A 131 -6.16 8.95 12.17
CA PHE A 131 -6.27 10.22 11.44
C PHE A 131 -5.73 11.42 12.22
N SER A 132 -5.08 11.19 13.36
CA SER A 132 -4.41 12.22 14.14
C SER A 132 -3.21 12.82 13.39
N ARG A 133 -2.81 14.02 13.81
CA ARG A 133 -1.58 14.67 13.34
C ARG A 133 -0.34 13.83 13.63
N ASP A 134 -0.28 13.21 14.81
CA ASP A 134 0.88 12.43 15.24
C ASP A 134 1.03 11.17 14.37
N ALA A 135 -0.06 10.47 14.07
CA ALA A 135 -0.06 9.33 13.15
C ALA A 135 0.36 9.72 11.71
N ARG A 136 0.00 10.93 11.28
CA ARG A 136 0.39 11.42 9.95
C ARG A 136 1.89 11.74 9.88
N LEU A 137 2.44 12.35 10.91
CA LEU A 137 3.83 12.83 10.93
C LEU A 137 4.84 11.76 11.35
N GLY A 138 4.42 10.80 12.18
CA GLY A 138 5.26 9.73 12.71
C GLY A 138 4.50 8.42 12.86
N TRP A 139 5.17 7.43 13.47
CA TRP A 139 4.56 6.14 13.79
C TRP A 139 3.85 6.24 15.14
N VAL A 140 2.61 5.77 15.18
CA VAL A 140 1.87 5.55 16.45
C VAL A 140 1.43 4.09 16.50
N GLU A 141 1.63 3.45 17.64
CA GLU A 141 1.22 2.06 17.84
C GLU A 141 -0.31 1.90 17.72
N PRO A 142 -0.79 0.75 17.20
CA PRO A 142 -2.22 0.45 17.15
C PRO A 142 -2.82 0.30 18.55
N ASP A 143 -4.02 0.85 18.75
CA ASP A 143 -4.75 0.88 20.02
C ASP A 143 -5.94 -0.10 20.09
N ILE A 144 -6.35 -0.71 18.98
CA ILE A 144 -7.41 -1.74 18.94
C ILE A 144 -6.81 -3.15 18.93
N GLY A 145 -5.77 -3.38 18.14
CA GLY A 145 -5.16 -4.70 18.00
C GLY A 145 -3.84 -4.62 17.24
N ALA A 146 -2.91 -5.52 17.55
CA ALA A 146 -1.60 -5.53 16.91
C ALA A 146 -1.73 -5.79 15.40
N ILE A 147 -0.99 -5.02 14.61
CA ILE A 147 -0.74 -5.34 13.21
C ILE A 147 0.46 -6.29 13.17
N ASP A 148 0.26 -7.49 12.61
CA ASP A 148 1.34 -8.47 12.47
C ASP A 148 1.36 -9.00 11.03
N PRO A 149 2.50 -8.91 10.32
CA PRO A 149 2.64 -9.38 8.95
C PRO A 149 2.22 -10.85 8.76
N HIS A 150 2.27 -11.69 9.80
CA HIS A 150 2.01 -13.13 9.70
C HIS A 150 0.58 -13.56 10.05
N THR A 151 -0.25 -12.67 10.58
CA THR A 151 -1.62 -12.98 11.03
C THR A 151 -2.71 -12.26 10.22
N ILE A 152 -2.31 -11.51 9.21
CA ILE A 152 -3.23 -10.85 8.28
C ILE A 152 -3.77 -11.93 7.33
N ASP A 153 -4.92 -12.50 7.70
CA ASP A 153 -5.66 -13.56 7.01
C ASP A 153 -5.20 -13.78 5.56
N THR A 154 -4.41 -14.84 5.38
CA THR A 154 -4.25 -15.50 4.09
C THR A 154 -5.66 -15.74 3.53
N PRO A 155 -5.99 -15.33 2.28
CA PRO A 155 -7.29 -15.66 1.74
C PRO A 155 -7.46 -17.17 1.87
N ALA A 156 -8.58 -17.63 2.43
CA ALA A 156 -8.89 -19.04 2.48
C ALA A 156 -8.73 -19.58 1.06
N ILE A 157 -7.61 -20.27 0.81
CA ILE A 157 -7.43 -21.03 -0.42
C ILE A 157 -8.49 -22.10 -0.28
N GLY A 158 -9.61 -21.92 -1.00
CA GLY A 158 -10.70 -22.86 -1.01
C GLY A 158 -10.11 -24.24 -1.30
N ALA A 159 -10.14 -25.10 -0.30
CA ALA A 159 -9.95 -26.51 -0.50
C ALA A 159 -11.08 -26.95 -1.46
N SER A 160 -10.64 -27.50 -2.59
CA SER A 160 -11.31 -28.36 -3.57
C SER A 160 -12.80 -28.64 -3.35
#